data_AF-A0A2V9U9C6-F1
#
_entry.id   AF-A0A2V9U9C6-F1
#
_cell.length_a   1.000
_cell.length_b   1.000
_cell.length_c   1.000
_cell.angle_alpha   90.00
_cell.angle_beta   90.00
_cell.angle_gamma   90.00
#
_symmetry.space_group_name_H-M   'P 1'
#
loop_
_entity.id
_entity.type
_entity.pdbx_description
1 polymer ?
#
loop_
_entity_poly.entity_id
_entity_poly.type
_entity_poly.pdbx_seq_one_letter_code
_entity_poly.pdbx_strand_id
1 'polypeptide(L)' 'MPQVVRSPKPYDVCIIGSGAGGGTAAKILTEGGLNVVMLEAGPPLNPEKDYKEHLWPYDLPHRGIGVGGKLR' A
#
# COMPACT_ATOMS: atom_id res chain seq x y z
N MET A 1 23.61 22.58 2.61
CA MET A 1 23.59 21.20 3.15
C MET A 1 24.10 20.28 2.05
N PRO A 2 25.10 19.42 2.28
CA PRO A 2 25.54 18.49 1.24
C PRO A 2 24.42 17.50 0.93
N GLN A 3 23.98 17.46 -0.33
CA GLN A 3 23.04 16.46 -0.82
C GLN A 3 23.78 15.11 -0.85
N VAL A 4 23.42 14.19 0.05
CA VAL A 4 23.92 12.81 -0.03
C VAL A 4 23.28 12.15 -1.25
N VAL A 5 24.02 12.10 -2.36
CA VAL A 5 23.62 11.32 -3.54
C VAL A 5 23.84 9.85 -3.19
N ARG A 6 22.77 9.14 -2.85
CA ARG A 6 22.83 7.69 -2.66
C ARG A 6 22.85 7.01 -4.02
N SER A 7 23.73 6.03 -4.17
CA SER A 7 23.70 5.14 -5.32
C SER A 7 22.36 4.40 -5.35
N PRO A 8 21.62 4.43 -6.47
CA PRO A 8 20.36 3.70 -6.57
C PRO A 8 20.64 2.20 -6.41
N LYS A 9 19.87 1.54 -5.54
CA LYS A 9 19.92 0.09 -5.43
C LYS A 9 19.23 -0.50 -6.67
N PRO A 10 19.90 -1.38 -7.43
CA PRO A 10 19.26 -2.04 -8.56
C PRO A 10 18.21 -3.04 -8.06
N TYR A 11 17.11 -3.14 -8.81
CA TYR A 11 16.04 -4.11 -8.61
C TYR A 11 15.75 -4.79 -9.95
N ASP A 12 15.37 -6.06 -9.90
CA ASP A 12 15.05 -6.85 -11.08
C ASP A 12 13.63 -6.55 -11.58
N VAL A 13 12.71 -6.26 -10.66
CA VAL A 13 11.29 -5.97 -10.96
C VAL A 13 10.78 -4.80 -10.13
N CYS A 14 9.98 -3.92 -10.75
CA CYS A 14 9.21 -2.87 -10.10
C CYS A 14 7.71 -3.15 -10.23
N ILE A 15 6.99 -3.27 -9.12
CA ILE A 15 5.54 -3.46 -9.07
C ILE A 15 4.89 -2.14 -8.66
N ILE A 16 3.92 -1.68 -9.46
CA ILE A 16 3.10 -0.51 -9.14
C ILE A 16 1.74 -0.98 -8.62
N GLY A 17 1.50 -0.75 -7.34
CA GLY A 17 0.29 -1.16 -6.62
C GLY A 17 0.50 -2.40 -5.75
N SER A 18 0.16 -2.34 -4.46
CA SER A 18 0.22 -3.46 -3.50
C SER A 18 -1.13 -4.12 -3.24
N GLY A 19 -2.10 -3.94 -4.16
CA GLY A 19 -3.38 -4.63 -4.11
C GLY A 19 -3.26 -6.15 -4.33
N ALA A 20 -4.39 -6.85 -4.43
CA ALA A 20 -4.44 -8.31 -4.48
C ALA A 20 -3.50 -8.93 -5.54
N GLY A 21 -3.46 -8.36 -6.75
CA GLY A 21 -2.57 -8.82 -7.82
C GLY A 21 -1.09 -8.51 -7.54
N GLY A 22 -0.79 -7.27 -7.15
CA GLY A 22 0.59 -6.81 -6.91
C GLY A 22 1.26 -7.54 -5.76
N GLY A 23 0.56 -7.74 -4.65
CA GLY A 23 1.04 -8.54 -3.52
C GLY A 23 1.29 -10.00 -3.89
N THR A 24 0.39 -10.61 -4.66
CA THR A 24 0.56 -12.00 -5.13
C THR A 24 1.78 -12.12 -6.05
N ALA A 25 1.94 -11.19 -6.99
CA ALA A 25 3.10 -11.16 -7.88
C ALA A 25 4.40 -10.96 -7.10
N ALA A 26 4.43 -10.03 -6.14
CA ALA A 26 5.58 -9.78 -5.28
C ALA A 26 6.00 -11.05 -4.52
N LYS A 27 5.04 -11.78 -3.94
CA LYS A 27 5.32 -13.05 -3.26
C LYS A 27 6.03 -14.05 -4.17
N ILE A 28 5.45 -14.36 -5.33
CA ILE A 28 6.01 -15.38 -6.22
C ILE A 28 7.37 -14.97 -6.78
N LEU A 29 7.54 -13.69 -7.16
CA LEU A 29 8.80 -13.20 -7.73
C LEU A 29 9.93 -13.18 -6.70
N THR A 30 9.64 -12.76 -5.46
CA THR A 30 10.64 -12.77 -4.38
C THR A 30 11.00 -14.18 -3.93
N GLU A 31 10.03 -15.10 -3.84
CA GLU A 31 10.28 -16.53 -3.59
C GLU A 31 11.13 -17.17 -4.72
N GLY A 32 11.01 -16.66 -5.95
CA GLY A 32 11.87 -17.02 -7.08
C GLY A 32 13.29 -16.41 -7.03
N GLY A 33 13.63 -15.64 -5.99
CA GLY A 33 14.97 -15.08 -5.77
C GLY A 33 15.23 -13.72 -6.41
N LEU A 34 14.21 -13.06 -6.97
CA LEU A 34 14.35 -11.73 -7.58
C LEU A 34 14.32 -10.62 -6.52
N ASN A 35 15.11 -9.56 -6.76
CA ASN A 35 15.04 -8.34 -5.98
C ASN A 35 13.88 -7.47 -6.50
N VAL A 36 12.79 -7.43 -5.76
CA VAL A 36 11.57 -6.70 -6.15
C VAL A 36 11.43 -5.42 -5.35
N VAL A 37 11.09 -4.32 -6.03
CA VAL A 37 10.62 -3.08 -5.42
C VAL A 37 9.13 -2.90 -5.71
N MET A 38 8.37 -2.37 -4.75
CA MET A 38 6.95 -2.12 -4.89
C MET A 38 6.61 -0.70 -4.45
N LEU A 39 5.76 -0.03 -5.21
CA LEU A 39 5.27 1.33 -4.95
C LEU A 39 3.75 1.30 -4.81
N GLU A 40 3.22 1.91 -3.76
CA GLU A 40 1.78 2.01 -3.50
C GLU A 40 1.42 3.48 -3.24
N ALA A 41 0.25 3.92 -3.71
CA ALA A 41 -0.21 5.29 -3.51
C ALA A 41 -0.79 5.50 -2.11
N GLY A 42 -1.38 4.46 -1.53
CA GLY A 42 -1.93 4.47 -0.17
C GLY A 42 -0.87 4.37 0.93
N PRO A 43 -1.26 4.69 2.19
CA PRO A 43 -0.41 4.48 3.35
C PRO A 43 -0.24 2.98 3.65
N PRO A 44 0.79 2.59 4.43
CA PRO A 44 0.87 1.24 4.98
C PRO A 44 -0.39 0.90 5.77
N LEU A 45 -1.02 -0.22 5.45
CA LEU A 45 -2.22 -0.69 6.14
C LEU A 45 -1.83 -1.72 7.21
N ASN A 46 -2.40 -1.57 8.39
CA ASN A 46 -2.45 -2.58 9.43
C ASN A 46 -3.80 -3.34 9.33
N PRO A 47 -3.80 -4.63 8.97
CA PRO A 47 -5.03 -5.41 8.83
C PRO A 47 -5.92 -5.44 10.09
N GLU A 48 -5.36 -5.31 11.29
CA GLU A 48 -6.13 -5.31 12.54
C GLU A 48 -6.88 -4.00 12.79
N LYS A 49 -6.48 -2.90 12.14
CA LYS A 49 -6.98 -1.55 12.42
C LYS A 49 -7.66 -0.88 11.23
N ASP A 50 -7.13 -1.11 10.03
CA ASP A 50 -7.48 -0.32 8.85
C ASP A 50 -8.53 -1.00 7.97
N TYR A 51 -8.74 -2.31 8.15
CA TYR A 51 -9.72 -3.10 7.41
C TYR A 51 -11.12 -2.82 7.94
N LYS A 52 -12.03 -2.49 7.03
CA LYS A 52 -13.39 -1.98 7.31
C LYS A 52 -14.49 -2.90 6.76
N GLU A 53 -14.10 -4.02 6.17
CA GLU A 53 -14.97 -4.98 5.48
C GLU A 53 -16.01 -5.61 6.42
N HIS A 54 -15.72 -5.64 7.73
CA HIS A 54 -16.61 -6.17 8.76
C HIS A 54 -17.24 -5.09 9.65
N LEU A 55 -17.03 -3.81 9.35
CA LEU A 55 -17.73 -2.74 10.06
C LEU A 55 -19.19 -2.71 9.63
N TRP A 56 -20.10 -2.50 10.58
CA TRP A 56 -21.44 -2.19 10.17
C TRP A 56 -21.43 -0.84 9.47
N PRO A 57 -22.32 -0.64 8.50
CA PRO A 57 -22.33 0.62 7.80
C PRO A 57 -22.49 1.85 8.72
N TYR A 58 -23.10 1.72 9.92
CA TYR A 58 -23.26 2.78 10.93
C TYR A 58 -22.00 3.05 11.78
N ASP A 59 -21.01 2.16 11.72
CA ASP A 59 -19.71 2.34 12.37
C ASP A 59 -18.72 3.12 11.47
N LEU A 60 -19.08 3.36 10.20
CA LEU A 60 -18.21 4.06 9.26
C LEU A 60 -18.11 5.56 9.61
N PRO A 61 -16.90 6.10 9.78
CA PRO A 61 -16.70 7.49 10.22
C PRO A 61 -17.21 8.54 9.23
N HIS A 62 -17.50 8.15 7.99
CA HIS A 62 -17.97 9.02 6.91
C HIS A 62 -19.41 8.76 6.47
N ARG A 63 -20.15 7.88 7.17
CA ARG A 63 -21.56 7.65 6.86
C ARG A 63 -22.38 8.92 7.15
N GLY A 64 -23.09 9.40 6.13
CA GLY A 64 -23.99 10.56 6.22
C GLY A 64 -23.34 11.91 5.94
N ILE A 65 -22.04 11.97 5.61
CA ILE A 65 -21.29 13.23 5.53
C ILE A 65 -21.35 13.90 4.14
N GLY A 66 -22.07 13.32 3.17
CA GLY A 66 -22.15 13.87 1.81
C GLY A 66 -20.79 13.86 1.09
N VAL A 67 -20.72 14.50 -0.08
CA VAL A 67 -19.53 14.49 -0.94
C VAL A 67 -18.43 15.36 -0.34
N GLY A 68 -17.26 14.77 -0.04
CA GLY A 68 -16.09 15.47 0.52
C GLY A 68 -15.86 15.26 2.01
N GLY A 69 -16.62 14.37 2.67
CA GLY A 69 -16.55 14.11 4.11
C GLY A 69 -15.13 13.84 4.62
N LYS A 70 -14.53 14.84 5.26
CA LYS A 70 -13.27 14.70 5.99
C LYS A 70 -13.58 14.29 7.43
N LEU A 71 -13.20 13.08 7.81
CA LEU A 71 -12.80 12.81 9.19
C LEU A 71 -11.27 12.70 9.23
N ARG A 72 -10.69 13.39 10.21
CA ARG A 72 -9.25 13.57 10.45
C ARG A 72 -8.47 12.26 10.41
#